data_AF-A0AA97HEZ3-F1
#
_entry.id   AF-A0AA97HEZ3-F1
#
_cell.length_a   1.000
_cell.length_b   1.000
_cell.length_c   1.000
_cell.angle_alpha   90.00
_cell.angle_beta   90.00
_cell.angle_gamma   90.00
#
_symmetry.space_group_name_H-M   'P 1'
#
loop_
_entity.id
_entity.type
_entity.pdbx_description
1 polymer ?
#
loop_
_entity_poly.entity_id
_entity_poly.type
_entity_poly.pdbx_seq_one_letter_code
_entity_poly.pdbx_strand_id
1 'polypeptide(L)'
;MSNVVQIDEFYFVSPQVLREDLSELKKQGFEKIINNRPDGESDDQPSGESLRVAVEMLGMKYVSNPIELPKLSLVHVDAQSDALVESEKTLAFCRTGTRSSVLWVLMKNAQGEEYQELVSQVSGKGFDLSRCSAAMEPLAKK
;
A
#
# COMPACT_ATOMS: atom_id res chain seq x y z
N MET A 1 12.80 3.67 11.62
CA MET A 1 11.98 2.46 11.46
C MET A 1 10.54 2.89 11.28
N SER A 2 10.08 2.83 10.03
CA SER A 2 8.67 3.03 9.69
C SER A 2 7.81 2.02 10.47
N ASN A 3 6.64 2.43 10.95
CA ASN A 3 5.70 1.52 11.61
C ASN A 3 5.11 0.58 10.54
N VAL A 4 5.58 -0.67 10.51
CA VAL A 4 5.12 -1.69 9.55
C VAL A 4 4.05 -2.53 10.20
N VAL A 5 2.86 -2.55 9.59
CA VAL A 5 1.71 -3.29 10.08
C VAL A 5 1.35 -4.39 9.09
N GLN A 6 1.29 -5.63 9.57
CA GLN A 6 0.84 -6.75 8.76
C GLN A 6 -0.67 -6.69 8.54
N ILE A 7 -1.14 -6.51 7.31
CA ILE A 7 -2.58 -6.52 6.98
C ILE A 7 -3.05 -7.91 6.59
N ASP A 8 -2.24 -8.65 5.83
CA ASP A 8 -2.48 -10.02 5.39
C ASP A 8 -1.17 -10.84 5.47
N GLU A 9 -1.19 -12.13 5.14
CA GLU A 9 -0.04 -13.03 5.27
C GLU A 9 1.25 -12.45 4.64
N PHE A 10 1.16 -11.99 3.39
CA PHE A 10 2.28 -11.42 2.63
C PHE A 10 2.12 -9.93 2.31
N TYR A 11 1.09 -9.26 2.83
CA TYR A 11 0.81 -7.85 2.56
C TYR A 11 0.91 -7.00 3.82
N PHE A 12 1.82 -6.04 3.79
CA PHE A 12 2.13 -5.15 4.89
C PHE A 12 1.91 -3.70 4.46
N VAL A 13 1.56 -2.85 5.41
CA VAL A 13 1.34 -1.43 5.20
C VAL A 13 2.23 -0.60 6.11
N SER A 14 2.72 0.53 5.61
CA SER A 14 3.44 1.52 6.42
C SER A 14 3.06 2.96 6.05
N PRO A 15 3.29 3.93 6.97
CA PRO A 15 3.49 5.33 6.62
C PRO A 15 4.68 5.52 5.67
N GLN A 16 5.09 6.77 5.43
CA GLN A 16 6.19 7.09 4.53
C GLN A 16 7.43 6.23 4.81
N VAL A 17 7.87 5.47 3.79
CA VAL A 17 9.12 4.71 3.81
C VAL A 17 10.26 5.66 3.47
N LEU A 18 11.34 5.60 4.25
CA LEU A 18 12.56 6.36 4.01
C LEU A 18 13.67 5.44 3.50
N ARG A 19 14.67 6.03 2.82
CA ARG A 19 15.82 5.29 2.28
C ARG A 19 16.56 4.52 3.37
N GLU A 20 16.69 5.09 4.56
CA GLU A 20 17.33 4.46 5.72
C GLU A 20 16.62 3.20 6.23
N ASP A 21 15.30 3.09 6.04
CA ASP A 21 14.52 1.92 6.47
C ASP A 21 14.73 0.71 5.54
N LEU A 22 15.12 0.93 4.28
CA LEU A 22 15.15 -0.12 3.24
C LEU A 22 16.08 -1.29 3.55
N SER A 23 17.23 -1.01 4.18
CA SER A 23 18.19 -2.06 4.53
C SER A 23 17.62 -3.02 5.58
N GLU A 24 16.81 -2.51 6.49
CA GLU A 24 16.15 -3.29 7.53
C GLU A 24 14.94 -4.05 6.97
N LEU A 25 14.17 -3.41 6.08
CA LEU A 25 13.10 -4.09 5.35
C LEU A 25 13.64 -5.29 4.55
N LYS A 26 14.79 -5.15 3.89
CA LYS A 26 15.42 -6.28 3.18
C LYS A 26 15.80 -7.42 4.13
N LYS A 27 16.35 -7.11 5.30
CA LYS A 27 16.68 -8.13 6.32
C LYS A 27 15.45 -8.86 6.86
N GLN A 28 14.32 -8.17 6.95
CA GLN A 28 13.03 -8.75 7.32
C GLN A 28 12.37 -9.56 6.19
N GLY A 29 13.06 -9.73 5.06
CA GLY A 29 12.62 -10.56 3.95
C GLY A 29 11.63 -9.88 3.01
N PHE A 30 11.48 -8.55 3.06
CA PHE A 30 10.68 -7.86 2.06
C PHE A 30 11.32 -7.98 0.68
N GLU A 31 10.49 -8.31 -0.31
CA GLU A 31 10.90 -8.52 -1.70
C GLU A 31 10.38 -7.41 -2.60
N LYS A 32 9.27 -6.76 -2.21
CA LYS A 32 8.61 -5.72 -3.00
C LYS A 32 8.16 -4.55 -2.14
N ILE A 33 8.36 -3.35 -2.67
CA ILE A 33 7.85 -2.10 -2.13
C ILE A 33 6.87 -1.48 -3.14
N ILE A 34 5.66 -1.15 -2.71
CA ILE A 34 4.66 -0.46 -3.52
C ILE A 34 4.45 0.96 -2.97
N ASN A 35 4.68 1.97 -3.80
CA ASN A 35 4.44 3.37 -3.46
C ASN A 35 3.07 3.83 -3.96
N ASN A 36 2.13 4.07 -3.04
CA ASN A 36 0.81 4.63 -3.32
C ASN A 36 0.71 6.15 -3.03
N ARG A 37 1.86 6.82 -2.84
CA ARG A 37 1.97 8.27 -2.64
C ARG A 37 2.39 8.95 -3.96
N PRO A 38 1.59 9.86 -4.54
CA PRO A 38 2.04 10.79 -5.57
C PRO A 38 3.27 11.56 -5.12
N ASP A 39 4.18 11.86 -6.05
CA ASP A 39 5.33 12.72 -5.76
C ASP A 39 4.91 14.18 -5.55
N GLY A 40 5.65 14.89 -4.68
CA GLY A 40 5.43 16.31 -4.43
C GLY A 40 4.24 16.65 -3.53
N GLU A 41 3.75 15.73 -2.70
CA GLU A 41 2.72 16.03 -1.69
C GLU A 41 3.24 16.88 -0.52
N SER A 42 4.55 16.83 -0.24
CA SER A 42 5.19 17.63 0.81
C SER A 42 6.68 17.82 0.58
N ASP A 43 7.26 18.88 1.14
CA ASP A 43 8.69 19.23 0.96
C ASP A 43 9.64 18.20 1.60
N ASP A 44 9.17 17.48 2.62
CA ASP A 44 9.88 16.40 3.30
C ASP A 44 9.73 15.03 2.61
N GLN A 45 8.99 14.96 1.50
CA GLN A 45 8.78 13.73 0.77
C GLN A 45 10.02 13.34 -0.06
N PRO A 46 10.60 12.14 0.14
CA PRO A 46 11.57 11.58 -0.79
C PRO A 46 10.90 11.36 -2.16
N SER A 47 11.57 11.73 -3.26
CA SER A 47 11.02 11.43 -4.59
C SER A 47 10.92 9.93 -4.82
N GLY A 48 9.86 9.50 -5.50
CA GLY A 48 9.63 8.11 -5.85
C GLY A 48 10.80 7.51 -6.61
N GLU A 49 11.40 8.27 -7.52
CA GLU A 49 12.60 7.86 -8.27
C GLU A 49 13.79 7.59 -7.35
N SER A 50 14.03 8.46 -6.36
CA SER A 50 15.14 8.29 -5.43
C SER A 50 14.97 7.07 -4.51
N LEU A 51 13.72 6.69 -4.20
CA LEU A 51 13.38 5.48 -3.46
C LEU A 51 13.48 4.25 -4.35
N ARG A 52 12.98 4.31 -5.60
CA ARG A 52 13.06 3.24 -6.59
C ARG A 52 14.49 2.76 -6.77
N VAL A 53 15.41 3.68 -7.05
CA VAL A 53 16.85 3.36 -7.21
C VAL A 53 17.40 2.67 -5.96
N ALA A 54 17.07 3.17 -4.76
CA ALA A 54 17.57 2.59 -3.51
C ALA A 54 16.99 1.20 -3.22
N VAL A 55 15.72 0.96 -3.54
CA VAL A 55 15.05 -0.34 -3.41
C VAL A 55 15.68 -1.36 -4.37
N GLU A 56 15.87 -0.98 -5.63
CA GLU A 56 16.46 -1.84 -6.66
C GLU A 56 17.93 -2.19 -6.38
N MET A 57 18.71 -1.24 -5.84
CA MET A 57 20.09 -1.50 -5.41
C MET A 57 20.20 -2.57 -4.31
N LEU A 58 19.14 -2.79 -3.54
CA LEU A 58 19.06 -3.84 -2.52
C LEU A 58 18.47 -5.16 -3.06
N GLY A 59 18.23 -5.24 -4.37
CA GLY A 59 17.63 -6.41 -5.02
C GLY A 59 16.19 -6.65 -4.59
N MET A 60 15.43 -5.58 -4.32
CA MET A 60 13.98 -5.61 -4.13
C MET A 60 13.29 -5.00 -5.35
N LYS A 61 12.02 -5.34 -5.56
CA LYS A 61 11.18 -4.76 -6.61
C LYS A 61 10.52 -3.47 -6.11
N TYR A 62 10.40 -2.47 -6.97
CA TYR A 62 9.67 -1.24 -6.68
C TYR A 62 8.51 -1.09 -7.67
N VAL A 63 7.31 -0.82 -7.16
CA VAL A 63 6.13 -0.52 -7.97
C VAL A 63 5.60 0.85 -7.57
N SER A 64 5.33 1.71 -8.57
CA SER A 64 4.64 2.97 -8.37
C SER A 64 3.18 2.81 -8.76
N ASN A 65 2.27 3.01 -7.81
CA ASN A 65 0.82 3.02 -8.03
C ASN A 65 0.21 4.20 -7.23
N PRO A 66 0.59 5.45 -7.55
CA PRO A 66 0.21 6.61 -6.76
C PRO A 66 -1.29 6.86 -6.88
N ILE A 67 -1.96 7.08 -5.75
CA ILE A 67 -3.40 7.39 -5.75
C ILE A 67 -3.72 8.69 -5.02
N GLU A 68 -4.69 9.40 -5.58
CA GLU A 68 -5.49 10.43 -4.92
C GLU A 68 -6.89 9.86 -4.70
N LEU A 69 -7.39 9.84 -3.45
CA LEU A 69 -8.69 9.24 -3.12
C LEU A 69 -9.85 9.75 -4.00
N PRO A 70 -9.96 11.06 -4.34
CA PRO A 70 -11.02 11.53 -5.24
C PRO A 70 -10.97 10.98 -6.67
N LYS A 71 -9.83 10.43 -7.09
CA LYS A 71 -9.60 9.86 -8.43
C LYS A 71 -9.44 8.34 -8.39
N LEU A 72 -9.72 7.71 -7.24
CA LEU A 72 -9.63 6.26 -7.07
C LEU A 72 -10.52 5.56 -8.10
N SER A 73 -10.01 4.47 -8.68
CA SER A 73 -10.69 3.75 -9.76
C SER A 73 -10.21 2.29 -9.78
N LEU A 74 -10.94 1.44 -10.52
CA LEU A 74 -10.56 0.04 -10.69
C LEU A 74 -9.16 -0.14 -11.28
N VAL A 75 -8.69 0.78 -12.13
CA VAL A 75 -7.31 0.74 -12.67
C VAL A 75 -6.26 0.71 -11.56
N HIS A 76 -6.47 1.46 -10.47
CA HIS A 76 -5.54 1.47 -9.35
C HIS A 76 -5.65 0.20 -8.50
N VAL A 77 -6.85 -0.39 -8.41
CA VAL A 77 -7.10 -1.65 -7.71
C VAL A 77 -6.44 -2.81 -8.46
N ASP A 78 -6.64 -2.86 -9.78
CA ASP A 78 -6.04 -3.85 -10.67
C ASP A 78 -4.51 -3.72 -10.65
N ALA A 79 -3.97 -2.51 -10.76
CA ALA A 79 -2.52 -2.27 -10.65
C ALA A 79 -1.94 -2.71 -9.30
N GLN A 80 -2.70 -2.57 -8.20
CA GLN A 80 -2.27 -3.08 -6.91
C GLN A 80 -2.29 -4.62 -6.89
N SER A 81 -3.33 -5.24 -7.43
CA SER A 81 -3.47 -6.70 -7.53
C SER A 81 -2.37 -7.31 -8.38
N ASP A 82 -2.11 -6.75 -9.57
CA ASP A 82 -1.09 -7.20 -10.52
C ASP A 82 0.33 -7.08 -9.95
N ALA A 83 0.53 -6.16 -9.01
CA ALA A 83 1.78 -6.01 -8.32
C ALA A 83 2.02 -7.13 -7.28
N LEU A 84 1.00 -7.87 -6.84
CA LEU A 84 1.17 -8.91 -5.82
C LEU A 84 1.54 -10.28 -6.41
N VAL A 85 2.33 -11.01 -5.64
CA VAL A 85 2.65 -12.42 -5.88
C VAL A 85 2.46 -13.13 -4.56
N GLU A 86 1.69 -14.21 -4.53
CA GLU A 86 1.20 -14.85 -3.30
C GLU A 86 2.31 -15.23 -2.31
N SER A 87 3.54 -15.51 -2.76
CA SER A 87 4.65 -15.88 -1.90
C SER A 87 5.65 -14.75 -1.61
N GLU A 88 5.45 -13.54 -2.17
CA GLU A 88 6.40 -12.43 -2.05
C GLU A 88 5.97 -11.45 -0.96
N LYS A 89 6.81 -11.31 0.07
CA LYS A 89 6.54 -10.36 1.16
C LYS A 89 6.58 -8.92 0.64
N THR A 90 5.43 -8.27 0.64
CA THR A 90 5.20 -6.98 0.00
C THR A 90 4.86 -5.90 1.04
N LEU A 91 5.55 -4.76 0.97
CA LEU A 91 5.23 -3.56 1.74
C LEU A 91 4.63 -2.49 0.84
N ALA A 92 3.37 -2.12 1.08
CA ALA A 92 2.74 -0.98 0.43
C ALA A 92 2.74 0.24 1.36
N PHE A 93 3.07 1.42 0.84
CA PHE A 93 3.09 2.63 1.66
C PHE A 93 2.45 3.82 0.96
N CYS A 94 2.02 4.79 1.77
CA CYS A 94 1.76 6.14 1.29
C CYS A 94 2.24 7.16 2.33
N ARG A 95 1.56 8.29 2.51
CA ARG A 95 1.88 9.20 3.63
C ARG A 95 1.64 8.57 5.00
N THR A 96 0.47 7.94 5.19
CA THR A 96 -0.01 7.43 6.48
C THR A 96 -0.37 5.94 6.46
N GLY A 97 -0.18 5.26 5.33
CA GLY A 97 -0.64 3.89 5.09
C GLY A 97 -2.10 3.75 4.65
N THR A 98 -2.95 4.76 4.90
CA THR A 98 -4.40 4.72 4.61
C THR A 98 -4.72 4.35 3.15
N ARG A 99 -4.03 4.92 2.16
CA ARG A 99 -4.28 4.61 0.73
C ARG A 99 -3.96 3.17 0.36
N SER A 100 -2.86 2.64 0.89
CA SER A 100 -2.43 1.26 0.67
C SER A 100 -3.40 0.27 1.32
N SER A 101 -3.95 0.65 2.47
CA SER A 101 -5.05 -0.06 3.14
C SER A 101 -6.35 -0.04 2.34
N VAL A 102 -6.73 1.10 1.76
CA VAL A 102 -7.89 1.24 0.85
C VAL A 102 -7.77 0.31 -0.36
N LEU A 103 -6.61 0.31 -1.03
CA LEU A 103 -6.38 -0.55 -2.19
C LEU A 103 -6.44 -2.03 -1.83
N TRP A 104 -5.91 -2.42 -0.66
CA TRP A 104 -5.98 -3.80 -0.19
C TRP A 104 -7.44 -4.25 0.03
N VAL A 105 -8.27 -3.43 0.69
CA VAL A 105 -9.70 -3.72 0.89
C VAL A 105 -10.40 -3.92 -0.44
N LEU A 106 -10.25 -2.98 -1.38
CA LEU A 106 -10.93 -3.07 -2.68
C LEU A 106 -10.45 -4.26 -3.52
N MET A 107 -9.15 -4.58 -3.46
CA MET A 107 -8.58 -5.74 -4.13
C MET A 107 -9.15 -7.05 -3.58
N LYS A 108 -9.17 -7.25 -2.25
CA LYS A 108 -9.74 -8.47 -1.65
C LYS A 108 -11.23 -8.58 -1.86
N ASN A 109 -11.95 -7.47 -1.79
CA ASN A 109 -13.37 -7.45 -2.09
C ASN A 109 -13.65 -7.79 -3.57
N ALA A 110 -12.80 -7.32 -4.49
CA ALA A 110 -12.88 -7.73 -5.90
C ALA A 110 -12.64 -9.24 -6.10
N GLN A 111 -11.88 -9.88 -5.20
CA GLN A 111 -11.62 -11.32 -5.15
C GLN A 111 -12.72 -12.13 -4.42
N GLY A 112 -13.74 -11.47 -3.88
CA GLY A 112 -14.93 -12.10 -3.30
C GLY A 112 -15.02 -12.09 -1.77
N GLU A 113 -14.08 -11.45 -1.08
CA GLU A 113 -14.15 -11.25 0.37
C GLU A 113 -15.18 -10.14 0.74
N GLU A 114 -15.80 -10.25 1.91
CA GLU A 114 -16.86 -9.33 2.33
C GLU A 114 -16.29 -7.95 2.69
N TYR A 115 -16.86 -6.90 2.10
CA TYR A 115 -16.32 -5.54 2.18
C TYR A 115 -16.27 -4.99 3.62
N GLN A 116 -17.33 -5.17 4.42
CA GLN A 116 -17.38 -4.65 5.79
C GLN A 116 -16.40 -5.38 6.73
N GLU A 117 -16.23 -6.68 6.56
CA GLU A 117 -15.23 -7.49 7.27
C GLU A 117 -13.81 -7.00 6.98
N LEU A 118 -13.48 -6.75 5.71
CA LEU A 118 -12.18 -6.20 5.30
C LEU A 118 -11.92 -4.80 5.89
N VAL A 119 -12.92 -3.92 5.85
CA VAL A 119 -12.83 -2.58 6.45
C VAL A 119 -12.61 -2.69 7.97
N SER A 120 -13.32 -3.60 8.64
CA SER A 120 -13.19 -3.84 10.07
C SER A 120 -11.80 -4.39 10.43
N GLN A 121 -11.29 -5.35 9.66
CA GLN A 121 -9.94 -5.91 9.83
C GLN A 121 -8.86 -4.83 9.78
N VAL A 122 -8.93 -3.95 8.77
CA VAL A 122 -7.95 -2.88 8.58
C VAL A 122 -8.08 -1.79 9.64
N SER A 123 -9.31 -1.46 10.04
CA SER A 123 -9.58 -0.51 11.12
C SER A 123 -9.06 -1.02 12.47
N GLY A 124 -9.25 -2.31 12.77
CA GLY A 124 -8.71 -2.96 13.96
C GLY A 124 -7.18 -2.99 14.03
N LYS A 125 -6.51 -2.80 12.89
CA LYS A 125 -5.05 -2.68 12.76
C LYS A 125 -4.55 -1.23 12.80
N GLY A 126 -5.43 -0.27 13.08
CA GLY A 126 -5.07 1.13 13.30
C GLY A 126 -5.19 2.04 12.07
N PHE A 127 -5.78 1.56 10.96
CA PHE A 127 -6.05 2.39 9.78
C PHE A 127 -7.54 2.67 9.66
N ASP A 128 -7.98 3.80 10.21
CA ASP A 128 -9.37 4.26 10.09
C ASP A 128 -9.68 4.65 8.63
N LEU A 129 -10.61 3.92 8.01
CA LEU A 129 -11.06 4.13 6.63
C LEU A 129 -12.39 4.88 6.53
N SER A 130 -12.98 5.33 7.65
CA SER A 130 -14.27 6.02 7.67
C SER A 130 -14.32 7.23 6.72
N ARG A 131 -13.22 7.97 6.63
CA ARG A 131 -13.07 9.14 5.72
C ARG A 131 -12.85 8.77 4.25
N CYS A 132 -12.62 7.49 3.96
CA CYS A 132 -12.40 6.97 2.61
C CYS A 132 -13.65 6.27 2.05
N SER A 133 -14.70 6.06 2.85
CA SER A 133 -15.90 5.31 2.45
C SER A 133 -16.50 5.82 1.15
N ALA A 134 -16.67 7.13 1.01
CA ALA A 134 -17.23 7.75 -0.20
C ALA A 134 -16.42 7.47 -1.48
N ALA A 135 -15.11 7.23 -1.36
CA ALA A 135 -14.27 6.84 -2.49
C ALA A 135 -14.28 5.32 -2.75
N MET A 136 -14.51 4.51 -1.72
CA MET A 136 -14.46 3.06 -1.77
C MET A 136 -15.80 2.43 -2.20
N GLU A 137 -16.91 2.90 -1.65
CA GLU A 137 -18.25 2.34 -1.88
C GLU A 137 -18.63 2.21 -3.36
N PRO A 138 -18.31 3.17 -4.26
CA PRO A 138 -18.60 3.03 -5.69
C PRO A 138 -17.86 1.88 -6.37
N LEU A 139 -16.75 1.40 -5.78
CA LEU A 139 -15.90 0.34 -6.31
C LEU A 139 -16.11 -1.00 -5.58
N ALA A 140 -16.82 -1.00 -4.46
CA ALA A 140 -17.09 -2.19 -3.68
C ALA A 140 -18.11 -3.10 -4.40
N LYS A 141 -17.77 -4.39 -4.49
CA LYS A 141 -18.71 -5.45 -4.84
C LYS A 141 -19.63 -5.71 -3.65
N LYS A 142 -20.93 -5.77 -3.94
CA LYS A 142 -21.98 -6.12 -2.98
C LYS A 142 -22.09 -7.62 -2.77
#